data_AF-A0A0C4DZQ3-F1
#
_entry.id   AF-A0A0C4DZQ3-F1
#
_cell.length_a   1.000
_cell.length_b   1.000
_cell.length_c   1.000
_cell.angle_alpha   90.00
_cell.angle_beta   90.00
_cell.angle_gamma   90.00
#
_symmetry.space_group_name_H-M   'P 1'
#
loop_
_entity.id
_entity.type
_entity.pdbx_description
1 polymer ?
#
loop_
_entity_poly.entity_id
_entity_poly.type
_entity_poly.pdbx_seq_one_letter_code
_entity_poly.pdbx_strand_id
1 'polypeptide(L)'
;MGREAAMACTEAVETEIGDHYNGQIRTLLEMVAEWEGQGYDVGPEFRDLISTLRRIRDEELEHLDHAVEHDAKKAEPHWLLTGIIRYGCRGAIWVSERV
;
A
#
# COMPACT_ATOMS: atom_id res chain seq x y z
N MET A 1 21.23 -13.70 0.86
CA MET A 1 20.62 -12.55 1.58
C MET A 1 20.21 -13.06 2.96
N GLY A 2 20.51 -12.31 4.03
CA GLY A 2 20.12 -12.67 5.39
C GLY A 2 18.62 -12.46 5.64
N ARG A 3 18.09 -13.04 6.72
CA ARG A 3 16.67 -12.92 7.10
C ARG A 3 16.27 -11.46 7.29
N GLU A 4 17.11 -10.70 7.97
CA GLU A 4 16.92 -9.29 8.32
C GLU A 4 16.85 -8.41 7.06
N ALA A 5 17.69 -8.69 6.06
CA ALA A 5 17.65 -8.00 4.78
C ALA A 5 16.36 -8.29 3.99
N ALA A 6 15.86 -9.53 4.05
CA ALA A 6 14.57 -9.87 3.45
C ALA A 6 13.41 -9.15 4.15
N MET A 7 13.41 -9.10 5.49
CA MET A 7 12.38 -8.37 6.23
C MET A 7 12.45 -6.85 5.98
N ALA A 8 13.65 -6.27 5.83
CA ALA A 8 13.81 -4.87 5.45
C ALA A 8 13.24 -4.56 4.05
N CYS A 9 13.37 -5.51 3.11
CA CYS A 9 12.71 -5.42 1.81
C CYS A 9 11.19 -5.44 1.96
N THR A 10 10.64 -6.39 2.73
CA THR A 10 9.18 -6.46 2.99
C THR A 10 8.68 -5.17 3.62
N GLU A 11 9.31 -4.69 4.71
CA GLU A 11 8.94 -3.42 5.35
C GLU A 11 8.90 -2.27 4.34
N ALA A 12 9.91 -2.17 3.48
CA ALA A 12 10.00 -1.12 2.45
C ALA A 12 8.88 -1.21 1.40
N VAL A 13 8.60 -2.41 0.91
CA VAL A 13 7.58 -2.66 -0.13
C VAL A 13 6.18 -2.42 0.44
N GLU A 14 5.86 -3.06 1.56
CA GLU A 14 4.50 -3.01 2.12
C GLU A 14 4.14 -1.64 2.67
N THR A 15 5.11 -0.85 3.12
CA THR A 15 4.88 0.56 3.44
C THR A 15 4.36 1.33 2.22
N GLU A 16 5.00 1.17 1.06
CA GLU A 16 4.62 1.93 -0.15
C GLU A 16 3.34 1.41 -0.78
N ILE A 17 3.12 0.09 -0.75
CA ILE A 17 1.89 -0.53 -1.26
C ILE A 17 0.69 -0.14 -0.35
N GLY A 18 0.85 -0.23 0.97
CA GLY A 18 -0.18 0.18 1.93
C GLY A 18 -0.55 1.66 1.82
N ASP A 19 0.43 2.55 1.67
CA ASP A 19 0.21 3.98 1.41
C ASP A 19 -0.54 4.20 0.10
N HIS A 20 -0.20 3.46 -0.96
CA HIS A 20 -0.87 3.54 -2.25
C HIS A 20 -2.35 3.12 -2.16
N TYR A 21 -2.65 1.98 -1.55
CA TYR A 21 -4.04 1.53 -1.38
C TYR A 21 -4.84 2.49 -0.50
N ASN A 22 -4.25 3.05 0.56
CA ASN A 22 -4.90 4.10 1.35
C ASN A 22 -5.26 5.32 0.49
N GLY A 23 -4.35 5.75 -0.39
CA GLY A 23 -4.60 6.81 -1.36
C GLY A 23 -5.77 6.50 -2.28
N GLN A 24 -5.79 5.31 -2.89
CA GLN A 24 -6.87 4.85 -3.76
C GLN A 24 -8.22 4.85 -3.04
N ILE A 25 -8.28 4.25 -1.84
CA ILE A 25 -9.52 4.16 -1.05
C ILE A 25 -10.05 5.56 -0.72
N ARG A 26 -9.17 6.51 -0.34
CA ARG A 26 -9.58 7.89 -0.06
C ARG A 26 -10.22 8.54 -1.28
N THR A 27 -9.55 8.48 -2.43
CA THR A 27 -10.05 9.05 -3.69
C THR A 27 -11.41 8.43 -4.07
N LEU A 28 -11.54 7.11 -3.97
CA LEU A 28 -12.80 6.43 -4.29
C LEU A 28 -13.94 6.85 -3.35
N LEU A 29 -13.66 7.00 -2.05
CA LEU A 29 -14.67 7.46 -1.09
C LEU A 29 -15.08 8.92 -1.33
N GLU A 30 -14.15 9.78 -1.71
CA GLU A 30 -14.44 11.17 -2.11
C GLU A 30 -15.37 11.20 -3.34
N MET A 31 -15.09 10.37 -4.35
CA MET A 31 -15.96 10.22 -5.54
C MET A 31 -17.36 9.71 -5.18
N VAL A 32 -17.46 8.70 -4.29
CA VAL A 32 -18.76 8.20 -3.81
C VAL A 32 -19.55 9.32 -3.14
N ALA A 33 -18.92 10.06 -2.22
CA ALA A 33 -19.58 11.14 -1.50
C ALA A 33 -20.07 12.24 -2.45
N GLU A 34 -19.30 12.56 -3.49
CA GLU A 34 -19.69 13.52 -4.52
C GLU A 34 -20.91 13.02 -5.32
N TRP A 35 -20.90 11.78 -5.80
CA TRP A 35 -21.99 11.19 -6.56
C TRP A 35 -23.28 11.07 -5.75
N GLU A 36 -23.20 10.59 -4.51
CA GLU A 36 -24.34 10.54 -3.59
C GLU A 36 -24.88 11.95 -3.30
N GLY A 37 -24.01 12.95 -3.15
CA GLY A 37 -24.39 14.35 -2.99
C GLY A 37 -25.09 14.96 -4.22
N GLN A 38 -24.80 14.46 -5.41
CA GLN A 38 -25.46 14.82 -6.67
C GLN A 38 -26.73 13.99 -6.94
N GLY A 39 -27.06 13.03 -6.06
CA GLY A 39 -28.26 12.19 -6.16
C GLY A 39 -28.08 10.95 -7.04
N TYR A 40 -26.85 10.58 -7.40
CA TYR A 40 -26.56 9.31 -8.06
C TYR A 40 -26.48 8.17 -7.05
N ASP A 41 -26.95 6.99 -7.45
CA ASP A 41 -26.78 5.76 -6.67
C ASP A 41 -25.45 5.09 -7.02
N VAL A 42 -24.67 4.76 -6.00
CA VAL A 42 -23.41 4.03 -6.17
C VAL A 42 -23.68 2.53 -6.11
N GLY A 43 -23.60 1.92 -7.28
CA GLY A 43 -23.87 0.50 -7.47
C GLY A 43 -22.98 -0.43 -6.61
N PRO A 44 -23.41 -1.69 -6.42
CA PRO A 44 -22.75 -2.65 -5.54
C PRO A 44 -21.31 -2.96 -5.98
N GLU A 45 -21.04 -3.00 -7.29
CA GLU A 45 -19.71 -3.28 -7.84
C GLU A 45 -18.64 -2.29 -7.35
N PHE A 46 -19.00 -1.01 -7.22
CA PHE A 46 -18.07 0.02 -6.75
C PHE A 46 -17.81 -0.11 -5.24
N ARG A 47 -18.83 -0.52 -4.48
CA ARG A 47 -18.69 -0.80 -3.04
C ARG A 47 -17.84 -2.05 -2.81
N ASP A 48 -17.99 -3.07 -3.64
CA ASP A 48 -17.19 -4.30 -3.61
C ASP A 48 -15.72 -4.03 -3.97
N LEU A 49 -15.46 -3.13 -4.92
CA LEU A 49 -14.10 -2.65 -5.22
C LEU A 49 -13.47 -1.99 -4.00
N ILE A 50 -14.16 -1.04 -3.36
CA ILE A 50 -13.67 -0.38 -2.14
C ILE A 50 -13.41 -1.40 -1.03
N SER A 51 -14.30 -2.37 -0.84
CA SER A 51 -14.13 -3.45 0.14
C SER A 51 -12.90 -4.31 -0.16
N THR A 52 -12.70 -4.64 -1.43
CA THR A 52 -11.53 -5.43 -1.89
C THR A 52 -10.23 -4.67 -1.62
N LEU A 53 -10.16 -3.39 -1.95
CA LEU A 53 -8.97 -2.57 -1.71
C LEU A 53 -8.68 -2.41 -0.22
N ARG A 54 -9.71 -2.27 0.62
CA ARG A 54 -9.56 -2.25 2.09
C ARG A 54 -8.97 -3.54 2.62
N ARG A 55 -9.48 -4.69 2.18
CA ARG A 55 -8.94 -6.00 2.57
C ARG A 55 -7.46 -6.11 2.19
N ILE A 56 -7.10 -5.77 0.95
CA ILE A 56 -5.70 -5.86 0.50
C ILE A 56 -4.81 -4.92 1.32
N ARG A 57 -5.22 -3.67 1.55
CA ARG A 57 -4.49 -2.75 2.41
C ARG A 57 -4.25 -3.33 3.80
N ASP A 58 -5.28 -3.92 4.40
CA ASP A 58 -5.19 -4.47 5.75
C ASP A 58 -4.23 -5.68 5.78
N GLU A 59 -4.22 -6.52 4.74
CA GLU A 59 -3.23 -7.59 4.55
C GLU A 59 -1.78 -7.06 4.46
N GLU A 60 -1.55 -5.95 3.76
CA GLU A 60 -0.19 -5.36 3.69
C GLU A 60 0.26 -4.73 5.02
N LEU A 61 -0.67 -4.20 5.81
CA LEU A 61 -0.36 -3.73 7.17
C LEU A 61 0.04 -4.89 8.08
N GLU A 62 -0.64 -6.04 7.98
CA GLU A 62 -0.25 -7.26 8.71
C GLU A 62 1.14 -7.75 8.27
N HIS A 63 1.44 -7.75 6.96
CA HIS A 63 2.76 -8.07 6.44
C HIS A 63 3.85 -7.12 6.95
N LEU A 64 3.56 -5.81 6.99
CA LEU A 64 4.45 -4.78 7.51
C LEU A 64 4.75 -4.99 9.00
N ASP A 65 3.73 -5.23 9.81
CA ASP A 65 3.88 -5.49 11.23
C ASP A 65 4.75 -6.73 11.47
N HIS A 66 4.49 -7.82 10.74
CA HIS A 66 5.34 -9.02 10.77
C HIS A 66 6.79 -8.73 10.38
N ALA A 67 7.03 -7.86 9.39
CA ALA A 67 8.38 -7.47 8.99
C ALA A 67 9.12 -6.69 10.08
N VAL A 68 8.44 -5.74 10.72
CA VAL A 68 9.00 -4.97 11.83
C VAL A 68 9.30 -5.85 13.03
N GLU A 69 8.41 -6.80 13.36
CA GLU A 69 8.60 -7.76 14.47
C GLU A 69 9.75 -8.74 14.22
N HIS A 70 9.99 -9.12 12.96
CA HIS A 70 11.05 -10.06 12.58
C HIS A 70 12.37 -9.37 12.20
N ASP A 71 12.75 -8.34 12.95
CA ASP A 71 14.08 -7.73 12.91
C ASP A 71 14.46 -7.05 11.57
N ALA A 72 13.50 -6.57 10.78
CA ALA A 72 13.78 -5.76 9.58
C ALA A 72 14.80 -4.64 9.86
N LYS A 73 14.63 -3.93 10.98
CA LYS A 73 15.48 -2.80 11.40
C LYS A 73 16.92 -3.19 11.76
N LYS A 74 17.24 -4.48 11.87
CA LYS A 74 18.60 -4.97 12.12
C LYS A 74 19.42 -5.17 10.83
N ALA A 75 18.83 -4.96 9.65
CA ALA A 75 19.60 -5.00 8.40
C ALA A 75 20.65 -3.88 8.38
N GLU A 76 21.87 -4.16 7.90
CA GLU A 76 22.91 -3.13 7.76
C GLU A 76 23.39 -3.04 6.29
N PRO A 77 23.30 -1.85 5.65
CA PRO A 77 22.65 -0.62 6.10
C PRO A 77 21.14 -0.59 5.76
N HIS A 78 20.26 -0.75 6.76
CA HIS A 78 18.78 -0.74 6.61
C HIS A 78 18.28 0.48 5.85
N TRP A 79 18.67 1.68 6.28
CA TRP A 79 18.20 2.94 5.69
C TRP A 79 18.47 3.04 4.18
N LEU A 80 19.60 2.51 3.71
CA LEU A 80 19.99 2.55 2.31
C LEU A 80 19.19 1.52 1.49
N LEU A 81 19.05 0.30 2.02
CA LEU A 81 18.28 -0.77 1.40
C LEU A 81 16.81 -0.38 1.26
N THR A 82 16.19 0.04 2.36
CA THR A 82 14.80 0.51 2.41
C THR A 82 14.62 1.73 1.51
N GLY A 83 15.56 2.68 1.51
CA GLY A 83 15.48 3.88 0.67
C GLY A 83 15.44 3.58 -0.84
N ILE A 84 16.32 2.70 -1.32
CA ILE A 84 16.37 2.29 -2.74
C ILE A 84 15.09 1.55 -3.13
N ILE A 85 14.64 0.61 -2.29
CA ILE A 85 13.46 -0.22 -2.58
C ILE A 85 12.21 0.65 -2.64
N ARG A 86 12.02 1.54 -1.64
CA ARG A 86 10.88 2.47 -1.64
C ARG A 86 10.85 3.35 -2.88
N TYR A 87 12.02 3.86 -3.31
CA TYR A 87 12.11 4.64 -4.54
C TYR A 87 11.69 3.82 -5.77
N GLY A 88 12.13 2.56 -5.86
CA GLY A 88 11.71 1.62 -6.89
C GLY A 88 10.20 1.39 -6.89
N CYS A 89 9.61 1.09 -5.73
CA CYS A 89 8.17 0.89 -5.58
C CYS A 89 7.36 2.12 -6.02
N ARG A 90 7.74 3.31 -5.56
CA ARG A 90 7.12 4.57 -6.00
C ARG A 90 7.19 4.76 -7.50
N GLY A 91 8.34 4.45 -8.10
CA GLY A 91 8.51 4.52 -9.55
C GLY A 91 7.58 3.56 -10.29
N ALA A 92 7.47 2.32 -9.83
CA ALA A 92 6.57 1.33 -10.41
C ALA A 92 5.10 1.76 -10.29
N ILE A 93 4.67 2.20 -9.11
CA ILE A 93 3.31 2.72 -8.86
C ILE A 93 3.02 3.90 -9.80
N TRP A 94 3.92 4.87 -9.87
CA TRP A 94 3.76 6.06 -10.71
C TRP A 94 3.61 5.73 -12.20
N VAL A 95 4.32 4.69 -12.67
CA VAL A 95 4.17 4.18 -14.04
C VAL A 95 2.81 3.52 -14.20
N SER A 96 2.43 2.63 -13.28
CA SER A 96 1.16 1.91 -13.32
C SER A 96 -0.07 2.83 -13.28
N GLU A 97 -0.01 3.96 -12.59
CA GLU A 97 -1.08 4.97 -12.57
C GLU A 97 -1.25 5.74 -13.90
N ARG A 98 -0.28 5.65 -14.83
CA ARG A 98 -0.25 6.41 -16.08
C ARG A 98 -0.59 5.60 -17.33
N VAL A 99 -0.65 4.28 -17.22
CA VAL A 99 -0.98 3.39 -18.35
C VAL A 99 -2.47 3.13 -18.40
#